data_AF-A0A523V7J8-F1
#
_entry.id   AF-A0A523V7J8-F1
#
_cell.length_a   1.000
_cell.length_b   1.000
_cell.length_c   1.000
_cell.angle_alpha   90.00
_cell.angle_beta   90.00
_cell.angle_gamma   90.00
#
_symmetry.space_group_name_H-M   'P 1'
#
loop_
_entity.id
_entity.type
_entity.pdbx_description
1 polymer ?
#
loop_
_entity_poly.entity_id
_entity_poly.type
_entity_poly.pdbx_seq_one_letter_code
_entity_poly.pdbx_strand_id
1 'polypeptide(L)' 'MKTDSAAGQTLRDMFTSGTVWLERSAPDINAINAFPVPDGDTGTNMALTMKFALEEAELLGP' A
#
# COMPACT_ATOMS: atom_id res chain seq x y z
N MET A 1 -9.83 -8.34 -25.80
CA MET A 1 -9.14 -7.65 -24.70
C MET A 1 -7.74 -8.24 -24.62
N LYS A 2 -6.68 -7.47 -24.89
CA LYS A 2 -5.30 -7.92 -24.64
C LYS A 2 -5.02 -7.70 -23.16
N THR A 3 -4.56 -8.73 -22.46
CA THR A 3 -4.07 -8.64 -21.09
C THR A 3 -2.55 -8.67 -21.14
N ASP A 4 -1.91 -7.55 -20.84
CA ASP A 4 -0.47 -7.53 -20.57
C ASP A 4 -0.24 -8.00 -19.14
N SER A 5 0.58 -9.03 -18.95
CA SER A 5 0.93 -9.55 -17.64
C SER A 5 2.19 -8.86 -17.11
N ALA A 6 2.17 -8.42 -15.85
CA ALA A 6 3.35 -7.92 -15.16
C ALA A 6 4.15 -9.08 -14.55
N ALA A 7 5.48 -9.01 -14.61
CA ALA A 7 6.35 -9.95 -13.88
C ALA A 7 6.24 -9.71 -12.37
N GLY A 8 6.53 -10.74 -11.57
CA GLY A 8 6.49 -10.65 -10.10
C GLY A 8 7.35 -9.50 -9.56
N GLN A 9 8.56 -9.33 -10.10
CA GLN A 9 9.44 -8.22 -9.74
C GLN A 9 8.82 -6.86 -10.06
N THR A 10 8.18 -6.72 -11.24
CA THR A 10 7.49 -5.48 -11.62
C THR A 10 6.37 -5.15 -10.64
N LEU A 11 5.59 -6.15 -10.21
CA LEU A 11 4.56 -5.95 -9.19
C LEU A 11 5.15 -5.53 -7.84
N ARG A 12 6.26 -6.12 -7.42
CA ARG A 12 6.96 -5.72 -6.18
C ARG A 12 7.45 -4.28 -6.26
N ASP A 13 8.07 -3.87 -7.36
CA ASP A 13 8.55 -2.50 -7.54
C ASP A 13 7.41 -1.48 -7.54
N MET A 14 6.28 -1.84 -8.16
CA MET A 14 5.05 -1.05 -8.15
C MET A 14 4.49 -0.90 -6.73
N PHE A 15 4.39 -2.00 -5.97
CA PHE A 15 3.90 -1.96 -4.60
C PHE A 15 4.85 -1.19 -3.67
N THR A 16 6.16 -1.36 -3.80
CA THR A 16 7.16 -0.56 -3.06
C THR A 16 6.99 0.93 -3.30
N SER A 17 6.87 1.33 -4.57
CA SER A 17 6.64 2.73 -4.92
C SER A 17 5.30 3.24 -4.38
N GLY A 18 4.25 2.41 -4.47
CA GLY A 18 2.93 2.71 -3.92
C GLY A 18 2.95 2.92 -2.41
N THR A 19 3.65 2.06 -1.66
CA THR A 19 3.78 2.14 -0.20
C THR A 19 4.44 3.46 0.22
N VAL A 20 5.50 3.88 -0.46
CA VAL A 20 6.16 5.17 -0.16
C VAL A 20 5.20 6.35 -0.33
N TRP A 21 4.36 6.34 -1.37
CA TRP A 21 3.36 7.39 -1.57
C TRP A 21 2.22 7.31 -0.56
N LEU A 22 1.83 6.10 -0.16
CA LEU A 22 0.80 5.86 0.83
C LEU A 22 1.22 6.34 2.22
N GLU A 23 2.47 6.09 2.63
CA GLU A 23 3.05 6.63 3.87
C GLU A 23 3.04 8.17 3.88
N ARG A 24 3.41 8.81 2.76
CA ARG A 24 3.39 10.27 2.62
C ARG A 24 1.98 10.85 2.66
N SER A 25 1.02 10.13 2.09
CA SER A 25 -0.38 10.58 1.98
C SER A 25 -1.23 10.13 3.18
N ALA A 26 -0.69 9.34 4.10
CA ALA A 26 -1.44 8.81 5.24
C ALA A 26 -2.15 9.90 6.06
N PRO A 27 -1.54 11.07 6.36
CA PRO A 27 -2.23 12.16 7.05
C PRO A 27 -3.45 12.68 6.27
N ASP A 28 -3.33 12.82 4.95
CA ASP A 28 -4.41 13.30 4.11
C ASP A 28 -5.53 12.24 4.00
N ILE A 29 -5.17 10.96 3.93
CA ILE A 29 -6.12 9.84 3.91
C ILE A 29 -6.86 9.73 5.26
N ASN A 30 -6.14 9.87 6.38
CA ASN A 30 -6.71 9.93 7.72
C ASN A 30 -7.74 11.06 7.84
N ALA A 31 -7.52 12.19 7.15
CA ALA A 31 -8.39 13.36 7.19
C ALA A 31 -9.68 13.20 6.36
N ILE A 32 -9.69 12.37 5.31
CA ILE A 32 -10.86 12.23 4.41
C ILE A 32 -11.79 11.07 4.80
N ASN A 33 -11.29 10.01 5.45
CA ASN A 33 -12.14 8.87 5.82
C ASN A 33 -12.80 9.07 7.20
N ALA A 34 -13.94 9.75 7.21
CA ALA A 34 -14.65 10.15 8.43
C ALA A 34 -15.99 9.40 8.63
N PHE A 35 -16.07 8.08 8.37
CA PHE A 35 -17.34 7.34 8.45
C PHE A 35 -17.26 6.10 9.37
N PRO A 36 -18.20 5.91 10.33
CA PRO A 36 -19.15 6.85 10.93
C PRO A 36 -18.54 7.70 12.08
N VAL A 37 -17.33 7.38 12.52
CA VAL A 37 -16.54 8.12 13.53
C VAL A 37 -15.11 8.24 12.99
N PRO A 38 -14.49 9.44 12.99
CA PRO A 38 -13.10 9.58 12.58
C PRO A 38 -12.20 8.97 13.67
N ASP A 39 -11.73 7.74 13.45
CA ASP A 39 -10.62 7.14 14.20
C ASP A 39 -9.27 7.74 13.77
N GLY A 40 -9.22 8.37 12.59
CA GLY A 40 -8.08 9.10 12.09
C GLY A 40 -6.89 8.19 11.77
N ASP A 41 -7.15 6.90 11.54
CA ASP A 41 -6.11 5.89 11.37
C ASP A 41 -6.15 5.17 10.02
N THR A 42 -7.10 5.50 9.13
CA THR A 42 -7.30 4.81 7.86
C THR A 42 -6.04 4.77 6.98
N GLY A 43 -5.42 5.92 6.74
CA GLY A 43 -4.17 6.04 5.99
C GLY A 43 -3.02 5.30 6.68
N THR A 44 -2.96 5.35 8.02
CA THR A 44 -1.98 4.59 8.80
C THR A 44 -2.16 3.08 8.61
N ASN A 45 -3.40 2.59 8.72
CA ASN A 45 -3.76 1.19 8.55
C ASN A 45 -3.43 0.69 7.14
N MET A 46 -3.67 1.51 6.11
CA MET A 46 -3.31 1.18 4.74
C MET A 46 -1.78 1.11 4.55
N ALA A 47 -1.02 2.09 5.06
CA ALA A 47 0.44 2.11 4.97
C ALA A 47 1.07 0.90 5.67
N LEU A 48 0.62 0.57 6.88
CA LEU A 48 1.08 -0.59 7.62
C LEU A 48 0.74 -1.91 6.90
N THR A 49 -0.48 -2.04 6.38
CA THR A 49 -0.89 -3.22 5.59
C THR A 49 0.04 -3.46 4.40
N MET A 50 0.33 -2.40 3.65
CA MET A 50 1.22 -2.47 2.49
C MET A 50 2.67 -2.81 2.87
N LYS A 51 3.16 -2.24 3.97
CA LYS A 51 4.48 -2.54 4.50
C LYS A 51 4.61 -4.00 4.91
N PHE A 52 3.64 -4.53 5.66
CA PHE A 52 3.63 -5.94 6.03
C PHE A 52 3.56 -6.86 4.81
N ALA A 53 2.74 -6.52 3.81
CA ALA A 53 2.66 -7.30 2.58
C ALA A 53 4.00 -7.35 1.82
N LEU A 54 4.75 -6.25 1.78
CA LEU A 54 6.08 -6.21 1.17
C LEU A 54 7.11 -7.00 1.98
N GLU A 55 7.10 -6.87 3.31
CA GLU A 55 7.98 -7.65 4.19
C GLU A 55 7.78 -9.16 4.01
N GLU A 56 6.52 -9.62 3.92
CA GLU A 56 6.19 -11.02 3.62
C GLU A 56 6.64 -11.42 2.20
N ALA A 57 6.50 -10.52 1.22
CA ALA A 57 6.93 -10.81 -0.16
C ALA A 57 8.45 -10.97 -0.29
N GLU A 58 9.25 -10.27 0.52
CA GLU A 58 10.71 -10.40 0.57
C GLU A 58 11.14 -11.79 1.07
N LEU A 59 10.39 -12.40 1.98
CA LEU A 59 10.69 -13.75 2.49
C LEU A 59 10.61 -14.85 1.42
N LEU A 60 9.92 -14.58 0.31
CA LEU A 60 9.76 -15.53 -0.80
C LEU A 60 10.95 -15.55 -1.77
N GLY A 61 11.95 -14.69 -1.58
CA GLY A 61 13.08 -14.53 -2.51
C GLY A 61 12.69 -13.83 -3.81
N PRO A 62 13.64 -13.55 -4.71
CA PRO A 62 13.38 -12.85 -5.99
C PRO A 62 12.41 -13.59 -6.91
#